data_AF-A0A3D8MTP8-F1
#
_entry.id   AF-A0A3D8MTP8-F1
#
_cell.length_a   1.000
_cell.length_b   1.000
_cell.length_c   1.000
_cell.angle_alpha   90.00
_cell.angle_beta   90.00
_cell.angle_gamma   90.00
#
_symmetry.space_group_name_H-M   'P 1'
#
loop_
_entity.id
_entity.type
_entity.pdbx_description
1 polymer ?
#
loop_
_entity_poly.entity_id
_entity_poly.type
_entity_poly.pdbx_seq_one_letter_code
_entity_poly.pdbx_strand_id
1 'polypeptide(L)'
;MSKQTIRNYESLKGRIREILVKYWDPLGVNKDPHVWDEYDPYLFRIFNRILDGSTEEDIANYLVSLEVHSMGLSTADEVRASEAAVRLVALLD
;
A
#
# COMPACT_ATOMS: atom_id res chain seq x y z
N MET A 1 -18.12 -3.04 9.60
CA MET A 1 -17.07 -4.07 9.45
C MET A 1 -17.30 -5.20 10.44
N SER A 2 -16.99 -6.45 10.08
CA SER A 2 -17.10 -7.58 11.00
C SER A 2 -15.95 -7.58 12.02
N LYS A 3 -16.13 -8.25 13.18
CA LYS A 3 -15.04 -8.47 14.16
C LYS A 3 -13.85 -9.22 13.53
N GLN A 4 -14.11 -10.08 12.54
CA GLN A 4 -13.07 -10.80 11.82
C GLN A 4 -12.26 -9.85 10.92
N THR A 5 -12.93 -8.95 10.20
CA THR A 5 -12.27 -7.96 9.34
C THR A 5 -11.33 -7.05 10.14
N ILE A 6 -11.76 -6.60 11.33
CA ILE A 6 -10.93 -5.78 12.22
C ILE A 6 -9.69 -6.56 12.66
N ARG A 7 -9.86 -7.83 13.06
CA ARG A 7 -8.74 -8.68 13.47
C ARG A 7 -7.74 -8.90 12.33
N ASN A 8 -8.23 -9.13 11.11
CA ASN A 8 -7.39 -9.30 9.93
C ASN A 8 -6.60 -8.02 9.63
N TYR A 9 -7.24 -6.85 9.72
CA TYR A 9 -6.57 -5.56 9.52
C TYR A 9 -5.46 -5.34 10.54
N GLU A 10 -5.74 -5.55 11.84
CA GLU A 10 -4.74 -5.38 12.90
C GLU A 10 -3.53 -6.30 12.72
N SER A 11 -3.71 -7.52 12.20
CA SER A 11 -2.61 -8.43 11.90
C SER A 11 -1.79 -8.08 10.65
N LEU A 12 -2.38 -7.36 9.68
CA LEU A 12 -1.77 -7.15 8.36
C LEU A 12 -1.27 -5.72 8.13
N LYS A 13 -1.79 -4.72 8.84
CA LYS A 13 -1.42 -3.30 8.62
C LYS A 13 0.09 -3.05 8.69
N GLY A 14 0.80 -3.76 9.58
CA GLY A 14 2.26 -3.67 9.69
C GLY A 14 2.99 -4.19 8.45
N ARG A 15 2.54 -5.32 7.88
CA ARG A 15 3.10 -5.90 6.66
C ARG A 15 2.80 -5.04 5.43
N ILE A 16 1.59 -4.48 5.37
CA ILE A 16 1.22 -3.51 4.33
C ILE A 16 2.16 -2.30 4.38
N ARG A 17 2.34 -1.70 5.56
CA ARG A 17 3.26 -0.57 5.75
C ARG A 17 4.69 -0.91 5.30
N GLU A 18 5.20 -2.05 5.74
CA GLU A 18 6.54 -2.51 5.37
C GLU A 18 6.68 -2.65 3.84
N ILE A 19 5.67 -3.16 3.16
CA ILE A 19 5.71 -3.26 1.69
C ILE A 19 5.72 -1.88 1.03
N LEU A 20 4.86 -0.96 1.50
CA LEU A 20 4.80 0.40 0.97
C LEU A 20 6.15 1.10 1.14
N VAL A 21 6.76 1.00 2.32
CA VAL A 21 8.05 1.65 2.58
C VAL A 21 9.20 0.99 1.82
N LYS A 22 9.22 -0.34 1.68
CA LYS A 22 10.38 -1.01 1.07
C LYS A 22 10.34 -1.06 -0.45
N TYR A 23 9.14 -1.12 -1.04
CA TYR A 23 8.97 -1.40 -2.46
C TYR A 23 8.22 -0.31 -3.22
N TRP A 24 7.38 0.47 -2.55
CA TRP A 24 6.63 1.54 -3.22
C TRP A 24 7.26 2.93 -3.04
N ASP A 25 7.70 3.28 -1.82
CA ASP A 25 8.29 4.54 -1.35
C ASP A 25 8.53 5.68 -2.37
N PRO A 26 7.47 6.38 -2.80
CA PRO A 26 7.59 7.54 -3.67
C PRO A 26 8.19 8.76 -2.98
N LEU A 27 8.23 8.79 -1.64
CA LEU A 27 8.69 9.94 -0.84
C LEU A 27 10.14 9.78 -0.36
N GLY A 28 10.75 8.61 -0.54
CA GLY A 28 12.12 8.33 -0.15
C GLY A 28 12.33 8.20 1.36
N VAL A 29 11.28 7.83 2.11
CA VAL A 29 11.30 7.75 3.58
C VAL A 29 11.83 6.41 4.11
N ASN A 30 12.15 5.44 3.25
CA ASN A 30 12.59 4.12 3.67
C ASN A 30 13.85 4.07 4.55
N LYS A 31 14.69 5.11 4.50
CA LYS A 31 15.92 5.21 5.29
C LYS A 31 15.68 5.65 6.73
N ASP A 32 14.49 6.18 7.04
CA ASP A 32 14.17 6.69 8.36
C ASP A 32 12.91 5.99 8.92
N PRO A 33 13.09 4.95 9.77
CA PRO A 33 11.99 4.26 10.44
C PRO A 33 11.04 5.15 11.24
N HIS A 34 11.47 6.35 11.64
CA HIS A 34 10.64 7.25 12.45
C HIS A 34 9.51 7.91 11.66
N VAL A 35 9.54 7.84 10.33
CA VAL A 35 8.54 8.45 9.43
C VAL A 35 7.82 7.40 8.57
N TRP A 36 7.91 6.11 8.91
CA TRP A 36 7.19 5.06 8.17
C TRP A 36 5.68 5.14 8.34
N ASP A 37 5.21 5.81 9.40
CA ASP A 37 3.80 6.07 9.67
C ASP A 37 3.16 7.09 8.72
N GLU A 38 3.96 7.79 7.90
CA GLU A 38 3.47 8.62 6.79
C GLU A 38 2.59 7.83 5.80
N TYR A 39 2.75 6.51 5.74
CA TYR A 39 1.91 5.63 4.91
C TYR A 39 0.63 5.12 5.59
N ASP A 40 0.44 5.38 6.88
CA ASP A 40 -0.72 4.95 7.67
C ASP A 40 -2.07 5.33 7.08
N PRO A 41 -2.24 6.54 6.51
CA PRO A 41 -3.50 6.96 5.89
C PRO A 41 -3.96 6.04 4.75
N TYR A 42 -3.04 5.29 4.12
CA TYR A 42 -3.35 4.43 2.97
C TYR A 42 -3.64 2.97 3.36
N LEU A 43 -3.18 2.51 4.53
CA LEU A 43 -3.17 1.10 4.90
C LEU A 43 -4.57 0.48 4.86
N PHE A 44 -5.56 1.17 5.41
CA PHE A 44 -6.92 0.66 5.48
C PHE A 44 -7.57 0.54 4.08
N ARG A 45 -7.32 1.51 3.20
CA ARG A 45 -7.88 1.50 1.84
C ARG A 45 -7.24 0.40 0.99
N ILE A 46 -5.94 0.20 1.14
CA ILE A 46 -5.21 -0.90 0.49
C ILE A 46 -5.70 -2.25 1.01
N PHE A 47 -5.81 -2.41 2.34
CA PHE A 47 -6.34 -3.63 2.94
C PHE A 47 -7.72 -4.01 2.40
N ASN A 48 -8.66 -3.06 2.32
CA ASN A 48 -9.99 -3.34 1.80
C ASN A 48 -9.95 -3.74 0.32
N ARG A 49 -9.13 -3.07 -0.51
CA ARG A 49 -8.99 -3.44 -1.93
C ARG A 49 -8.52 -4.88 -2.12
N ILE A 50 -7.51 -5.30 -1.34
CA ILE A 50 -7.01 -6.67 -1.39
C ILE A 50 -8.10 -7.64 -0.91
N LEU A 51 -8.82 -7.31 0.18
CA LEU A 51 -9.91 -8.13 0.70
C LEU A 51 -11.08 -8.28 -0.30
N ASP A 52 -11.34 -7.24 -1.09
CA ASP A 52 -12.38 -7.21 -2.12
C ASP A 52 -11.93 -7.92 -3.42
N GLY A 53 -10.74 -8.52 -3.45
CA GLY A 53 -10.22 -9.29 -4.59
C GLY A 53 -9.68 -8.43 -5.74
N SER A 54 -9.20 -7.22 -5.44
CA SER A 54 -8.52 -6.39 -6.44
C SER A 54 -7.31 -7.13 -7.02
N THR A 55 -7.13 -7.03 -8.34
CA THR A 55 -5.98 -7.61 -9.04
C THR A 55 -4.69 -6.84 -8.74
N GLU A 56 -3.53 -7.41 -9.11
CA GLU A 56 -2.24 -6.71 -9.05
C GLU A 56 -2.28 -5.39 -9.85
N GLU A 57 -2.93 -5.40 -11.02
CA GLU A 57 -3.10 -4.22 -11.87
C GLU A 57 -3.97 -3.16 -11.19
N ASP A 58 -5.08 -3.54 -10.54
CA ASP A 58 -5.95 -2.62 -9.80
C ASP A 58 -5.21 -1.94 -8.64
N ILE A 59 -4.39 -2.71 -7.92
CA ILE A 59 -3.57 -2.19 -6.82
C ILE A 59 -2.46 -1.27 -7.35
N ALA A 60 -1.77 -1.64 -8.42
CA ALA A 60 -0.73 -0.82 -9.03
C ALA A 60 -1.29 0.54 -9.50
N ASN A 61 -2.42 0.51 -10.22
CA ASN A 61 -3.11 1.72 -10.66
C ASN A 61 -3.55 2.60 -9.48
N TYR A 62 -4.01 1.97 -8.38
CA TYR A 62 -4.34 2.71 -7.17
C TYR A 62 -3.11 3.37 -6.54
N LEU A 63 -1.97 2.69 -6.46
CA LEU A 63 -0.72 3.26 -5.94
C LEU A 63 -0.24 4.44 -6.81
N VAL A 64 -0.23 4.30 -8.14
CA VAL A 64 0.04 5.41 -9.08
C VAL A 64 -0.87 6.61 -8.82
N SER A 65 -2.17 6.36 -8.58
CA SER A 65 -3.12 7.44 -8.27
C SER A 65 -2.80 8.17 -6.97
N LEU A 66 -2.25 7.48 -5.96
CA LEU A 66 -1.82 8.10 -4.70
C LEU A 66 -0.61 9.00 -4.91
N GLU A 67 0.37 8.58 -5.72
CA GLU A 67 1.56 9.39 -6.03
C GLU A 67 1.17 10.76 -6.61
N VAL A 68 0.25 10.77 -7.57
CA VAL A 68 -0.15 12.02 -8.24
C VAL A 68 -1.17 12.81 -7.42
N HIS A 69 -2.24 12.16 -6.96
CA HIS A 69 -3.39 12.88 -6.40
C HIS A 69 -3.34 13.08 -4.88
N SER A 70 -2.68 12.17 -4.16
CA SER A 70 -2.56 12.29 -2.69
C SER A 70 -1.25 12.95 -2.29
N MET A 71 -0.15 12.66 -2.99
CA MET A 71 1.18 13.21 -2.68
C MET A 71 1.56 14.41 -3.54
N GLY A 72 0.84 14.68 -4.64
CA GLY A 72 1.09 15.84 -5.50
C GLY A 72 2.33 15.71 -6.38
N LEU A 73 2.81 14.49 -6.65
CA LEU A 73 3.96 14.26 -7.51
C LEU A 73 3.59 14.53 -8.98
N SER A 74 4.50 15.16 -9.72
CA SER A 74 4.30 15.50 -11.13
C SER A 74 4.30 14.28 -12.05
N THR A 75 4.91 13.18 -11.62
CA THR A 75 5.05 11.93 -12.34
C THR A 75 4.94 10.78 -11.36
N ALA A 76 4.33 9.67 -11.79
CA ALA A 76 4.33 8.43 -11.05
C ALA A 76 5.33 7.42 -11.61
N ASP A 77 5.75 6.46 -10.79
CA ASP A 77 6.56 5.31 -11.22
C ASP A 77 5.72 4.04 -11.26
N GLU A 78 5.24 3.69 -12.46
CA GLU A 78 4.39 2.52 -12.69
C GLU A 78 5.09 1.19 -12.38
N VAL A 79 6.40 1.10 -12.61
CA VAL A 79 7.18 -0.12 -12.37
C VAL A 79 7.29 -0.37 -10.87
N ARG A 80 7.61 0.68 -10.11
CA ARG A 80 7.66 0.64 -8.64
C ARG A 80 6.29 0.31 -8.03
N ALA A 81 5.23 0.93 -8.54
CA ALA A 81 3.86 0.63 -8.12
C ALA A 81 3.47 -0.82 -8.41
N SER A 82 3.84 -1.34 -9.59
CA SER A 82 3.58 -2.73 -9.97
C SER A 82 4.33 -3.73 -9.06
N GLU A 83 5.60 -3.49 -8.75
CA GLU A 83 6.35 -4.37 -7.84
C GLU A 83 5.70 -4.43 -6.44
N ALA A 84 5.30 -3.29 -5.89
CA ALA A 84 4.62 -3.24 -4.61
C ALA A 84 3.26 -3.95 -4.65
N ALA A 85 2.51 -3.80 -5.75
CA ALA A 85 1.20 -4.41 -5.92
C ALA A 85 1.23 -5.94 -5.87
N VAL A 86 2.17 -6.57 -6.57
CA VAL A 86 2.37 -8.04 -6.53
C VAL A 86 2.53 -8.53 -5.09
N ARG A 87 3.34 -7.83 -4.29
CA ARG A 87 3.61 -8.19 -2.89
C ARG A 87 2.41 -7.96 -1.98
N LEU A 88 1.63 -6.91 -2.25
CA LEU A 88 0.42 -6.58 -1.49
C LEU A 88 -0.67 -7.62 -1.71
N VAL A 89 -0.91 -8.04 -2.95
CA VAL A 89 -1.91 -9.07 -3.29
C VAL A 89 -1.55 -10.40 -2.64
N ALA A 90 -0.27 -10.79 -2.68
CA ALA A 90 0.24 -12.02 -2.06
C ALA A 90 0.18 -12.04 -0.52
N LEU A 91 -0.33 -11.00 0.15
CA LEU A 91 -0.54 -11.00 1.61
C LEU A 91 -1.71 -11.88 2.07
N LEU A 92 -2.68 -12.13 1.18
CA LEU A 92 -3.91 -12.89 1.49
C LEU A 92 -3.97 -14.27 0.81
N ASP A 93 -2.96 -14.64 0.02
CA ASP A 93 -2.76 -15.98 -0.52
C ASP A 93 -2.19 -16.95 0.55
#